data_AF-A0AAF0TCB2-F1
#
_entry.id   AF-A0AAF0TCB2-F1
#
_cell.length_a   1.000
_cell.length_b   1.000
_cell.length_c   1.000
_cell.angle_alpha   90.00
_cell.angle_beta   90.00
_cell.angle_gamma   90.00
#
_symmetry.space_group_name_H-M   'P 1'
#
loop_
_entity.id
_entity.type
_entity.pdbx_description
1 polymer ?
#
loop_
_entity_poly.entity_id
_entity_poly.type
_entity_poly.pdbx_seq_one_letter_code
_entity_poly.pdbx_strand_id
1 'polypeptide(L)'
;MKKVIAYASRQLKVHEKNYPTHILELAAVDFSLKLWRHYLYGVYVHMFTDHKTLQYVFSQKDLNFHQRRCLELLKDYDMSVIYHPRKANVVADAL
;
A
#
# COMPACT_ATOMS: atom_id res chain seq x y z
N MET A 1 3.46 -21.18 -10.19
CA MET A 1 2.10 -20.71 -9.84
C MET A 1 2.19 -19.73 -8.69
N LYS A 2 1.60 -18.53 -8.78
CA LYS A 2 1.47 -17.63 -7.63
C LYS A 2 0.34 -18.17 -6.75
N LYS A 3 0.66 -18.64 -5.53
CA LYS A 3 -0.34 -19.15 -4.58
C LYS A 3 -0.66 -18.03 -3.59
N VAL A 4 -1.95 -17.70 -3.45
CA VAL A 4 -2.38 -16.69 -2.48
C VAL A 4 -2.38 -17.32 -1.08
N ILE A 5 -1.79 -16.61 -0.12
CA ILE A 5 -1.72 -17.03 1.29
C ILE A 5 -2.95 -16.51 2.03
N ALA A 6 -3.26 -15.22 1.86
CA ALA A 6 -4.40 -14.58 2.52
C ALA A 6 -4.86 -13.33 1.76
N TYR A 7 -6.11 -12.94 2.03
CA TYR A 7 -6.71 -11.68 1.61
C TYR A 7 -7.07 -10.86 2.83
N ALA A 8 -6.99 -9.54 2.71
CA ALA A 8 -7.40 -8.62 3.76
C ALA A 8 -8.09 -7.42 3.13
N SER A 9 -9.24 -7.03 3.69
CA SER A 9 -9.91 -5.78 3.36
C SER A 9 -10.40 -5.11 4.65
N ARG A 10 -10.58 -3.79 4.60
CA ARG A 10 -11.20 -3.05 5.70
C ARG A 10 -12.13 -1.98 5.16
N GLN A 11 -13.18 -1.68 5.90
CA GLN A 11 -14.04 -0.53 5.60
C GLN A 11 -13.34 0.78 5.95
N LEU A 12 -13.59 1.81 5.13
CA LEU A 12 -13.11 3.16 5.39
C LEU A 12 -13.80 3.76 6.62
N LYS A 13 -13.04 4.40 7.51
CA LYS A 13 -13.61 5.14 8.62
C LYS A 13 -14.34 6.38 8.12
N VAL A 14 -15.30 6.89 8.90
CA VAL A 14 -16.14 8.05 8.51
C VAL A 14 -15.30 9.27 8.10
N HIS A 15 -14.17 9.54 8.78
CA HIS A 15 -13.26 10.64 8.45
C HIS A 15 -12.39 10.36 7.21
N GLU A 16 -12.11 9.09 6.90
CA GLU A 16 -11.31 8.70 5.72
C GLU A 16 -12.11 8.84 4.44
N LYS A 17 -13.46 8.76 4.50
CA LYS A 17 -14.33 8.93 3.33
C LYS A 17 -14.15 10.26 2.61
N ASN A 18 -13.70 11.29 3.32
CA ASN A 18 -13.47 12.62 2.75
C ASN A 18 -12.05 12.77 2.17
N TYR A 19 -11.20 11.75 2.28
CA TYR A 19 -9.85 11.80 1.75
C TYR A 19 -9.84 11.59 0.24
N PRO A 20 -8.92 12.27 -0.47
CA PRO A 20 -8.72 12.01 -1.88
C PRO A 20 -8.15 10.61 -2.09
N THR A 21 -8.44 10.01 -3.25
CA THR A 21 -8.15 8.60 -3.57
C THR A 21 -6.70 8.18 -3.30
N HIS A 22 -5.73 9.04 -3.61
CA HIS A 22 -4.31 8.77 -3.38
C HIS A 22 -3.94 8.61 -1.90
N ILE A 23 -4.65 9.27 -0.97
CA ILE A 23 -4.45 9.09 0.47
C ILE A 23 -5.14 7.80 0.94
N LEU A 24 -6.28 7.45 0.36
CA LEU A 24 -7.00 6.21 0.66
C LEU A 24 -6.18 4.97 0.28
N GLU A 25 -5.58 4.97 -0.91
CA GLU A 25 -4.71 3.89 -1.36
C GLU A 25 -3.48 3.74 -0.46
N LEU A 26 -2.87 4.87 -0.06
CA LEU A 26 -1.75 4.84 0.87
C LEU A 26 -2.17 4.30 2.25
N ALA A 27 -3.36 4.67 2.73
CA ALA A 27 -3.90 4.13 3.97
C ALA A 27 -4.15 2.62 3.88
N ALA A 28 -4.51 2.10 2.70
CA ALA A 28 -4.66 0.66 2.46
C ALA A 28 -3.31 -0.07 2.50
N VAL A 29 -2.25 0.55 1.97
CA VAL A 29 -0.87 0.03 2.08
C VAL A 29 -0.41 -0.01 3.53
N ASP A 30 -0.55 1.12 4.26
CA ASP A 30 -0.22 1.23 5.68
C ASP A 30 -0.94 0.15 6.52
N PHE A 31 -2.23 -0.04 6.25
CA PHE A 31 -3.03 -1.06 6.91
C PHE A 31 -2.51 -2.47 6.65
N SER A 32 -2.21 -2.79 5.39
CA SER A 32 -1.74 -4.11 4.99
C SER A 32 -0.38 -4.44 5.62
N LEU A 33 0.54 -3.48 5.63
CA LEU A 33 1.86 -3.65 6.26
C LEU A 33 1.75 -3.85 7.77
N LYS A 34 0.88 -3.11 8.46
CA LYS A 34 0.64 -3.29 9.89
C LYS A 34 0.02 -4.64 10.21
N LEU A 35 -0.96 -5.08 9.39
CA LEU A 35 -1.64 -6.35 9.58
C LEU A 35 -0.66 -7.53 9.42
N TRP A 36 0.16 -7.49 8.38
CA TRP A 36 1.09 -8.57 8.03
C TRP A 36 2.51 -8.35 8.55
N ARG A 37 2.73 -7.40 9.47
CA ARG A 37 4.05 -7.05 10.00
C ARG A 37 4.86 -8.27 10.43
N HIS A 38 4.22 -9.21 11.10
CA HIS A 38 4.86 -10.44 11.60
C HIS A 38 5.34 -11.40 10.49
N TYR A 39 4.82 -11.29 9.27
CA TYR A 39 5.30 -12.04 8.11
C TYR A 39 6.26 -11.24 7.21
N LEU A 40 6.11 -9.92 7.16
CA LEU A 40 6.84 -9.06 6.23
C LEU A 40 8.13 -8.48 6.84
N TYR A 41 8.27 -8.49 8.16
CA TYR A 41 9.44 -7.90 8.81
C TYR A 41 10.70 -8.75 8.57
N GLY A 42 11.77 -8.09 8.09
CA GLY A 42 13.06 -8.74 7.79
C GLY A 42 13.09 -9.57 6.50
N VAL A 43 12.05 -9.50 5.66
CA VAL A 43 11.97 -10.19 4.37
C VAL A 43 11.86 -9.17 3.26
N TYR A 44 12.50 -9.43 2.12
CA TYR A 44 12.36 -8.60 0.93
C TYR A 44 11.01 -8.85 0.24
N VAL A 45 10.20 -7.81 0.08
CA VAL A 45 8.83 -7.93 -0.43
C VAL A 45 8.62 -7.10 -1.69
N HIS A 46 7.91 -7.67 -2.67
CA HIS A 46 7.40 -6.93 -3.82
C HIS A 46 5.97 -6.47 -3.56
N MET A 47 5.77 -5.15 -3.49
CA MET A 47 4.44 -4.55 -3.39
C MET A 47 3.95 -4.16 -4.77
N PHE A 48 2.82 -4.73 -5.19
CA PHE A 48 2.16 -4.38 -6.44
C PHE A 48 1.04 -3.37 -6.16
N THR A 49 1.02 -2.28 -6.91
CA THR A 49 -0.01 -1.25 -6.82
C THR A 49 -0.43 -0.82 -8.22
N ASP A 50 -1.73 -0.56 -8.39
CA ASP A 50 -2.29 -0.01 -9.63
C ASP A 50 -2.26 1.52 -9.67
N HIS A 51 -1.66 2.16 -8.66
CA HIS A 51 -1.52 3.59 -8.63
C HIS A 51 -0.08 4.04 -8.91
N LYS A 52 0.08 4.73 -10.04
CA LYS A 52 1.39 5.13 -10.55
C LYS A 52 2.13 6.10 -9.63
N THR A 53 1.44 6.94 -8.86
CA THR A 53 2.12 7.90 -7.98
C THR A 53 2.76 7.23 -6.76
N LEU A 54 2.24 6.08 -6.32
CA LEU A 54 2.83 5.30 -5.22
C LEU A 54 4.21 4.75 -5.58
N GLN A 55 4.47 4.51 -6.87
CA GLN A 55 5.81 4.13 -7.35
C GLN A 55 6.88 5.19 -7.01
N TYR A 56 6.48 6.46 -6.99
CA TYR A 56 7.37 7.59 -6.75
C TYR A 56 7.34 8.11 -5.31
N VAL A 57 6.59 7.45 -4.41
CA VAL A 57 6.37 7.93 -3.04
C VAL A 57 7.69 8.08 -2.26
N PHE A 58 8.69 7.24 -2.55
CA PHE A 58 10.04 7.34 -1.96
C PHE A 58 10.90 8.47 -2.53
N SER A 59 10.58 8.98 -3.71
CA SER A 59 11.36 10.00 -4.43
C SER A 59 10.77 11.41 -4.37
N GLN A 60 9.53 11.54 -3.88
CA GLN A 60 8.79 12.79 -3.87
C GLN A 60 9.27 13.71 -2.73
N LYS A 61 9.64 14.96 -3.06
CA LYS A 61 10.15 15.94 -2.08
C LYS A 61 9.06 16.53 -1.18
N ASP A 62 7.89 16.82 -1.74
CA ASP A 62 6.76 17.42 -1.03
C ASP A 62 5.69 16.37 -0.75
N LEU A 63 5.76 15.82 0.46
CA LEU A 63 4.83 14.82 0.96
C LEU A 63 3.91 15.44 2.00
N ASN A 64 2.61 15.16 1.88
CA ASN A 64 1.62 15.53 2.88
C ASN A 64 1.94 14.81 4.22
N PHE A 65 1.47 15.34 5.36
CA PHE A 65 1.72 14.77 6.69
C PHE A 65 1.35 13.28 6.79
N HIS A 66 0.23 12.89 6.20
CA HIS A 66 -0.21 11.49 6.13
C HIS A 66 0.74 10.62 5.32
N GLN A 67 1.31 11.16 4.24
CA GLN A 67 2.29 10.46 3.40
C GLN A 67 3.61 10.26 4.12
N ARG A 68 4.10 11.29 4.83
CA ARG A 68 5.34 11.20 5.62
C ARG A 68 5.24 10.10 6.67
N ARG A 69 4.14 10.04 7.42
CA ARG A 69 3.96 8.99 8.45
C ARG A 69 3.95 7.59 7.83
N CYS A 70 3.32 7.41 6.67
CA CYS A 70 3.32 6.13 5.98
C CYS A 70 4.72 5.77 5.45
N LEU A 71 5.48 6.75 4.97
CA LEU A 71 6.83 6.56 4.48
C LEU A 71 7.82 6.14 5.56
N GLU A 72 7.72 6.71 6.76
CA GLU A 72 8.54 6.27 7.89
C GLU A 72 8.31 4.78 8.18
N LEU A 73 7.04 4.34 8.16
CA LEU A 73 6.71 2.91 8.26
C LEU A 73 7.24 2.09 7.09
N LEU A 74 7.15 2.60 5.86
CA LEU A 74 7.64 1.89 4.67
C LEU A 74 9.16 1.71 4.69
N LYS A 75 9.92 2.67 5.24
CA LYS A 75 11.39 2.58 5.36
C LYS A 75 11.84 1.45 6.28
N ASP A 76 11.00 1.04 7.23
CA ASP A 76 11.32 -0.08 8.13
C ASP A 76 11.25 -1.45 7.42
N TYR A 77 10.67 -1.52 6.22
CA TYR A 77 10.54 -2.74 5.43
C TYR A 77 11.46 -2.71 4.23
N ASP A 78 12.12 -3.84 3.96
CA ASP A 78 12.90 -4.04 2.75
C ASP A 78 11.92 -4.39 1.61
N MET A 79 11.52 -3.40 0.81
CA MET A 79 10.48 -3.61 -0.20
C MET A 79 10.70 -2.79 -1.47
N SER A 80 10.20 -3.32 -2.60
CA SER A 80 10.08 -2.59 -3.86
C SER A 80 8.63 -2.38 -4.25
N VAL A 81 8.32 -1.16 -4.70
CA VAL A 81 6.99 -0.79 -5.19
C VAL A 81 6.96 -0.87 -6.70
N ILE A 82 6.15 -1.80 -7.21
CA ILE A 82 6.02 -2.09 -8.63
C ILE A 82 4.62 -1.68 -9.07
N TYR A 83 4.56 -0.78 -10.04
CA TYR A 83 3.31 -0.43 -10.69
C TYR A 83 2.79 -1.61 -11.52
N HIS A 84 1.54 -2.00 -11.28
CA HIS A 84 0.85 -3.06 -12.00
C HIS A 84 -0.50 -2.55 -12.52
N PRO A 85 -0.72 -2.48 -13.85
CA PRO A 85 -1.91 -1.86 -14.38
C PRO A 85 -3.20 -2.53 -13.90
N ARG A 86 -4.20 -1.70 -13.56
CA ARG A 86 -5.48 -2.09 -12.96
C ARG A 86 -6.17 -3.30 -13.61
N LYS A 87 -6.09 -3.44 -14.94
CA LYS A 87 -6.63 -4.60 -15.69
C LYS A 87 -6.11 -5.96 -15.21
N ALA A 88 -4.96 -6.00 -14.56
CA ALA A 88 -4.36 -7.21 -14.02
C ALA A 88 -4.50 -7.33 -12.49
N ASN A 89 -5.10 -6.33 -11.82
CA ASN A 89 -5.34 -6.30 -10.37
C ASN A 89 -6.79 -6.70 -9.99
N VAL A 90 -7.44 -7.51 -10.82
CA VAL A 90 -8.87 -7.86 -10.73
C VAL A 90 -9.25 -8.47 -9.37
N VAL A 91 -8.32 -9.20 -8.75
CA VAL A 91 -8.58 -9.87 -7.46
C VAL A 91 -8.64 -8.87 -6.31
N ALA A 92 -7.80 -7.83 -6.33
CA ALA A 92 -7.83 -6.79 -5.29
C ALA A 92 -9.01 -5.82 -5.48
N ASP A 93 -9.39 -5.53 -6.73
CA ASP A 93 -10.58 -4.72 -7.05
C ASP A 93 -11.90 -5.39 -6.66
N ALA A 94 -11.92 -6.73 -6.49
CA ALA A 94 -13.12 -7.50 -6.17
C ALA A 94 -13.36 -7.71 -4.66
N LEU A 95 -12.48 -7.19 -3.79
CA LEU A 95 -12.49 -7.40 -2.33
C LEU A 95 -13.04 -6.22 -1.51
#